data_AF-A0A7W9DSP8-F1
#
_entry.id   AF-A0A7W9DSP8-F1
#
_cell.length_a   1.000
_cell.length_b   1.000
_cell.length_c   1.000
_cell.angle_alpha   90.00
_cell.angle_beta   90.00
_cell.angle_gamma   90.00
#
_symmetry.space_group_name_H-M   'P 1'
#
loop_
_entity.id
_entity.type
_entity.pdbx_description
1 polymer ?
#
loop_
_entity_poly.entity_id
_entity_poly.type
_entity_poly.pdbx_seq_one_letter_code
_entity_poly.pdbx_strand_id
1 'polypeptide(L)'
;MTKIAKVVALATTALFTMVTIPAATALAAVTAAIPVAGGPPGPEEKKSVSAEQYRVLTSQCRYADTAEARRVCRKEVTARYVIGAAAPDLDCRTYSGVTVCGPLTLGPKEQQCVERSVTQGLAFRRAEVECYAFA
;
A
#
# COMPACT_ATOMS: atom_id res chain seq x y z
N MET A 1 33.06 27.40 -39.19
CA MET A 1 32.61 26.93 -40.51
C MET A 1 31.96 25.57 -40.31
N THR A 2 30.64 25.52 -40.11
CA THR A 2 29.61 25.17 -41.11
C THR A 2 29.07 23.76 -40.75
N LYS A 3 27.99 23.63 -39.97
CA LYS A 3 26.56 23.58 -40.37
C LYS A 3 26.12 22.21 -40.96
N ILE A 4 24.95 21.73 -40.48
CA ILE A 4 23.91 20.92 -41.21
C ILE A 4 24.19 19.39 -41.22
N ALA A 5 23.27 18.43 -41.09
CA ALA A 5 21.79 18.28 -41.08
C ALA A 5 21.45 16.94 -40.36
N LYS A 6 20.30 16.75 -39.68
CA LYS A 6 19.02 16.17 -40.19
C LYS A 6 19.23 14.91 -41.07
N VAL A 7 18.53 13.78 -40.93
CA VAL A 7 17.10 13.50 -41.20
C VAL A 7 16.89 12.00 -40.84
N VAL A 8 16.00 11.63 -39.90
CA VAL A 8 14.73 10.88 -40.11
C VAL A 8 14.72 9.80 -41.21
N ALA A 9 14.46 8.54 -40.84
CA ALA A 9 13.70 7.56 -41.65
C ALA A 9 13.21 6.45 -40.69
N LEU A 10 11.94 6.35 -40.29
CA LEU A 10 10.72 5.93 -41.00
C LEU A 10 10.72 4.50 -41.56
N ALA A 11 9.67 3.78 -41.12
CA ALA A 11 8.87 2.77 -41.81
C ALA A 11 9.23 1.28 -41.62
N THR A 12 8.26 0.54 -41.09
CA THR A 12 7.63 -0.65 -41.73
C THR A 12 6.47 -1.11 -40.82
N THR A 13 5.22 -0.70 -41.08
CA THR A 13 4.17 -1.36 -41.91
C THR A 13 3.66 -2.70 -41.37
N ALA A 14 2.44 -2.70 -40.83
CA ALA A 14 1.47 -3.81 -40.85
C ALA A 14 0.05 -3.18 -40.86
N LEU A 15 -0.55 -2.99 -42.04
CA LEU A 15 -1.48 -3.89 -42.75
C LEU A 15 -2.89 -3.93 -42.16
N PHE A 16 -3.79 -3.25 -42.88
CA PHE A 16 -5.13 -3.68 -43.29
C PHE A 16 -6.16 -4.09 -42.22
N THR A 17 -7.13 -3.22 -41.98
CA THR A 17 -8.53 -3.47 -42.39
C THR A 17 -9.24 -2.14 -42.67
N MET A 18 -9.58 -1.91 -43.93
CA MET A 18 -10.57 -0.89 -44.33
C MET A 18 -11.94 -1.31 -43.80
N VAL A 19 -12.54 -0.49 -42.93
CA VAL A 19 -13.98 -0.52 -42.67
C VAL A 19 -14.52 0.86 -43.05
N THR A 20 -15.15 0.92 -44.22
CA THR A 20 -15.95 2.06 -44.68
C THR A 20 -17.31 2.04 -43.97
N ILE A 21 -17.61 3.08 -43.18
CA ILE A 21 -18.93 3.30 -42.58
C ILE A 21 -19.49 4.60 -43.19
N PRO A 22 -20.73 4.61 -43.72
CA PRO A 22 -21.29 5.73 -44.45
C PRO A 22 -21.72 6.88 -43.53
N ALA A 23 -21.80 8.06 -44.14
CA ALA A 23 -22.17 9.32 -43.54
C ALA A 23 -23.64 9.40 -43.10
N ALA A 24 -23.87 10.34 -42.17
CA ALA A 24 -25.12 10.93 -41.69
C ALA A 24 -25.79 10.26 -40.48
N THR A 25 -25.69 10.92 -39.31
CA THR A 25 -26.84 11.51 -38.60
C THR A 25 -26.39 12.23 -37.31
N ALA A 26 -27.28 13.11 -36.86
CA ALA A 26 -27.09 14.25 -35.99
C ALA A 26 -26.93 13.93 -34.49
N LEU A 27 -26.35 14.93 -33.79
CA LEU A 27 -26.54 15.29 -32.37
C LEU A 27 -26.68 14.16 -31.33
N ALA A 28 -25.61 13.96 -30.56
CA ALA A 28 -25.66 14.03 -29.09
C ALA A 28 -24.24 14.09 -28.55
N ALA A 29 -23.76 15.30 -28.23
CA ALA A 29 -22.60 15.45 -27.37
C ALA A 29 -23.00 15.00 -25.96
N VAL A 30 -22.95 13.70 -25.70
CA VAL A 30 -23.00 13.16 -24.34
C VAL A 30 -21.66 13.55 -23.72
N THR A 31 -21.66 14.70 -23.04
CA THR A 31 -20.64 15.02 -22.05
C THR A 31 -20.83 14.02 -20.91
N ALA A 32 -20.25 12.84 -21.07
CA ALA A 32 -20.06 11.93 -19.95
C ALA A 32 -19.15 12.67 -18.96
N ALA A 33 -19.74 13.20 -17.90
CA ALA A 33 -19.01 13.65 -16.74
C ALA A 33 -18.25 12.44 -16.21
N ILE A 34 -16.96 12.34 -16.53
CA ILE A 34 -16.06 11.43 -15.85
C ILE A 34 -15.99 11.95 -14.41
N PRO A 35 -16.43 11.19 -13.38
CA PRO A 35 -16.07 11.54 -12.03
C PRO A 35 -14.56 11.37 -11.93
N VAL A 36 -13.81 12.48 -12.02
CA VAL A 36 -12.41 12.53 -11.63
C VAL A 36 -12.41 12.41 -10.11
N ALA A 37 -12.55 11.17 -9.62
CA ALA A 37 -12.19 10.81 -8.26
C ALA A 37 -10.66 10.82 -8.19
N GLY A 38 -10.10 12.03 -8.16
CA GLY A 38 -8.67 12.30 -8.21
C GLY A 38 -8.33 13.61 -7.52
N GLY A 39 -9.04 13.94 -6.44
CA GLY A 39 -8.51 14.86 -5.45
C GLY A 39 -7.36 14.19 -4.69
N PRO A 40 -6.35 14.92 -4.21
CA PRO A 40 -5.41 14.37 -3.24
C PRO A 40 -6.23 13.79 -2.08
N PRO A 41 -5.85 12.62 -1.52
CA PRO A 41 -6.52 12.13 -0.32
C PRO A 41 -6.51 13.28 0.68
N GLY A 42 -7.70 13.65 1.19
CA GLY A 42 -7.80 14.57 2.31
C GLY A 42 -6.94 14.04 3.47
N PRO A 43 -6.67 14.85 4.51
CA PRO A 43 -5.98 14.34 5.70
C PRO A 43 -6.70 13.06 6.13
N GLU A 44 -6.05 11.90 5.98
CA GLU A 44 -6.67 10.60 6.24
C GLU A 44 -7.29 10.68 7.64
N GLU A 45 -8.61 10.57 7.70
CA GLU A 45 -9.33 10.65 8.96
C GLU A 45 -8.80 9.54 9.87
N LYS A 46 -8.23 9.92 11.01
CA LYS A 46 -7.61 8.96 11.92
C LYS A 46 -8.65 7.94 12.38
N LYS A 47 -8.30 6.67 12.35
CA LYS A 47 -9.16 5.60 12.83
C LYS A 47 -9.26 5.66 14.37
N SER A 48 -10.49 5.76 14.87
CA SER A 48 -10.77 5.66 16.31
C SER A 48 -10.53 4.23 16.80
N VAL A 49 -9.82 4.08 17.92
CA VAL A 49 -9.55 2.78 18.57
C VAL A 49 -9.69 2.90 20.08
N SER A 50 -9.94 1.79 20.79
CA SER A 50 -10.00 1.82 22.25
C SER A 50 -8.62 2.14 22.85
N ALA A 51 -8.59 2.59 24.10
CA ALA A 51 -7.33 2.85 24.80
C ALA A 51 -6.44 1.59 24.89
N GLU A 52 -7.03 0.40 25.02
CA GLU A 52 -6.31 -0.87 25.02
C GLU A 52 -5.68 -1.16 23.64
N GLN A 53 -6.46 -1.01 22.57
CA GLN A 53 -5.98 -1.19 21.21
C GLN A 53 -4.83 -0.22 20.88
N TYR A 54 -4.96 1.05 21.27
CA TYR A 54 -3.92 2.06 21.10
C TYR A 54 -2.64 1.70 21.87
N ARG A 55 -2.79 1.13 23.08
CA ARG A 55 -1.67 0.60 23.86
C ARG A 55 -0.97 -0.54 23.13
N VAL A 56 -1.70 -1.50 22.56
CA VAL A 56 -1.10 -2.59 21.77
C VAL A 56 -0.33 -2.01 20.58
N LEU A 57 -0.99 -1.17 19.77
CA LEU A 57 -0.39 -0.48 18.60
C LEU A 57 0.91 0.25 18.95
N THR A 58 0.95 0.95 20.09
CA THR A 58 2.16 1.66 20.51
C THR A 58 3.22 0.71 21.08
N SER A 59 2.80 -0.31 21.85
CA SER A 59 3.70 -1.25 22.51
C SER A 59 4.42 -2.17 21.54
N GLN A 60 3.76 -2.57 20.44
CA GLN A 60 4.36 -3.44 19.42
C GLN A 60 5.56 -2.77 18.75
N CYS A 61 5.63 -1.43 18.73
CA CYS A 61 6.79 -0.70 18.20
C CYS A 61 8.10 -0.99 18.92
N ARG A 62 8.10 -1.67 20.07
CA ARG A 62 9.34 -2.14 20.71
C ARG A 62 10.07 -3.19 19.87
N TYR A 63 9.33 -3.95 19.06
CA TYR A 63 9.84 -5.07 18.30
C TYR A 63 10.58 -4.68 17.02
N ALA A 64 10.33 -3.48 16.47
CA ALA A 64 11.05 -3.01 15.29
C ALA A 64 12.58 -3.00 15.52
N ASP A 65 13.33 -3.51 14.53
CA ASP A 65 14.78 -3.84 14.62
C ASP A 65 15.65 -2.66 15.13
N THR A 66 15.47 -1.45 14.59
CA THR A 66 16.32 -0.29 14.89
C THR A 66 15.62 0.81 15.68
N ALA A 67 16.37 1.63 16.42
CA ALA A 67 15.81 2.78 17.13
C ALA A 67 15.02 3.73 16.21
N GLU A 68 15.47 3.90 14.97
CA GLU A 68 14.76 4.69 13.96
C GLU A 68 13.44 4.02 13.55
N ALA A 69 13.46 2.71 13.28
CA ALA A 69 12.24 1.97 12.96
C ALA A 69 11.21 2.04 14.10
N ARG A 70 11.65 2.01 15.37
CA ARG A 70 10.77 2.20 16.53
C ARG A 70 10.16 3.62 16.56
N ARG A 71 10.94 4.65 16.20
CA ARG A 71 10.44 6.03 16.10
C ARG A 71 9.43 6.18 14.97
N VAL A 72 9.73 5.62 13.79
CA VAL A 72 8.83 5.61 12.62
C VAL A 72 7.53 4.88 12.96
N CYS A 73 7.60 3.70 13.58
CA CYS A 73 6.43 2.96 14.03
C CYS A 73 5.51 3.81 14.93
N ARG A 74 6.06 4.46 15.96
CA ARG A 74 5.26 5.34 16.84
C ARG A 74 4.64 6.51 16.08
N LYS A 75 5.40 7.12 15.16
CA LYS A 75 4.89 8.20 14.31
C LYS A 75 3.70 7.73 13.48
N GLU A 76 3.81 6.58 12.82
CA GLU A 76 2.72 5.98 12.04
C GLU A 76 1.49 5.69 12.91
N VAL A 77 1.68 5.14 14.11
CA VAL A 77 0.57 4.91 15.06
C VAL A 77 -0.15 6.22 15.39
N THR A 78 0.60 7.28 15.72
CA THR A 78 0.00 8.59 16.03
C THR A 78 -0.62 9.29 14.83
N ALA A 79 -0.14 9.00 13.62
CA ALA A 79 -0.67 9.54 12.38
C ALA A 79 -2.00 8.88 12.00
N ARG A 80 -2.12 7.56 12.19
CA ARG A 80 -3.25 6.75 11.73
C ARG A 80 -4.36 6.55 12.75
N TYR A 81 -4.04 6.63 14.05
CA TYR A 81 -4.97 6.25 15.10
C TYR A 81 -5.18 7.35 16.13
N VAL A 82 -6.38 7.36 16.72
CA VAL A 82 -6.76 8.22 17.84
C VAL A 82 -7.56 7.41 18.85
N ILE A 83 -7.41 7.72 20.14
CA ILE A 83 -8.17 7.05 21.21
C ILE A 83 -9.64 7.50 21.15
N GLY A 84 -10.56 6.55 21.12
CA GLY A 84 -12.01 6.76 21.16
C GLY A 84 -12.76 5.45 21.27
N ALA A 85 -13.71 5.21 20.36
CA ALA A 85 -14.48 3.97 20.34
C ALA A 85 -13.61 2.77 19.92
N ALA A 86 -13.91 1.59 20.44
CA ALA A 86 -13.24 0.36 20.02
C ALA A 86 -13.48 0.12 18.52
N ALA A 87 -12.42 -0.24 17.80
CA ALA A 87 -12.50 -0.64 16.40
C ALA A 87 -12.56 -2.17 16.30
N PRO A 88 -13.75 -2.78 16.11
CA PRO A 88 -13.88 -4.24 16.04
C PRO A 88 -13.23 -4.83 14.77
N ASP A 89 -13.06 -4.00 13.74
CA ASP A 89 -12.41 -4.33 12.47
C ASP A 89 -10.89 -4.05 12.50
N LEU A 90 -10.32 -3.62 13.64
CA LEU A 90 -8.87 -3.53 13.79
C LEU A 90 -8.29 -4.95 13.85
N ASP A 91 -7.43 -5.26 12.89
CA ASP A 91 -6.74 -6.54 12.83
C ASP A 91 -5.80 -6.71 14.01
N CYS A 92 -6.23 -7.41 15.06
CA CYS A 92 -5.42 -7.76 16.21
C CYS A 92 -5.22 -9.27 16.26
N ARG A 93 -3.95 -9.69 16.37
CA ARG A 93 -3.55 -11.09 16.28
C ARG A 93 -2.50 -11.39 17.33
N THR A 94 -2.55 -12.61 17.86
CA THR A 94 -1.61 -13.09 18.89
C THR A 94 -1.03 -14.42 18.49
N TYR A 95 0.30 -14.50 18.47
CA TYR A 95 1.05 -15.73 18.25
C TYR A 95 2.22 -15.79 19.23
N SER A 96 2.47 -16.96 19.81
CA SER A 96 3.61 -17.18 20.71
C SER A 96 3.74 -16.14 21.83
N GLY A 97 2.58 -15.72 22.40
CA GLY A 97 2.51 -14.72 23.47
C GLY A 97 2.74 -13.27 23.03
N VAL A 98 2.94 -13.02 21.74
CA VAL A 98 3.09 -11.67 21.17
C VAL A 98 1.77 -11.25 20.52
N THR A 99 1.20 -10.16 21.02
CA THR A 99 0.04 -9.51 20.42
C THR A 99 0.46 -8.29 19.62
N VAL A 100 -0.03 -8.19 18.39
CA VAL A 100 0.12 -7.02 17.53
C VAL A 100 -1.23 -6.63 16.93
N CYS A 101 -1.38 -5.35 16.61
CA CYS A 101 -2.54 -4.84 15.89
C CYS A 101 -2.13 -4.05 14.64
N GLY A 102 -3.00 -4.06 13.65
CA GLY A 102 -2.80 -3.33 12.40
C GLY A 102 -1.65 -3.86 11.54
N PRO A 103 -1.26 -3.10 10.50
CA PRO A 103 -0.15 -3.47 9.64
C PRO A 103 1.19 -3.39 10.38
N LEU A 104 2.10 -4.31 10.05
CA LEU A 104 3.48 -4.29 10.55
C LEU A 104 4.41 -3.75 9.47
N THR A 105 5.25 -2.79 9.83
CA THR A 105 6.35 -2.34 8.97
C THR A 105 7.52 -3.28 9.20
N LEU A 106 7.70 -4.24 8.29
CA LEU A 106 8.77 -5.23 8.39
C LEU A 106 10.09 -4.69 7.81
N GLY A 107 11.16 -4.77 8.57
CA GLY A 107 12.53 -4.54 8.12
C GLY A 107 13.09 -5.72 7.32
N PRO A 108 14.29 -5.58 6.69
CA PRO A 108 14.85 -6.61 5.82
C PRO A 108 15.05 -7.98 6.49
N LYS A 109 15.47 -8.01 7.77
CA LYS A 109 15.66 -9.26 8.52
C LYS A 109 14.33 -9.97 8.79
N GLU A 110 13.33 -9.20 9.21
CA GLU A 110 11.99 -9.69 9.51
C GLU A 110 11.34 -10.25 8.23
N GLN A 111 11.49 -9.56 7.09
CA GLN A 111 11.03 -10.04 5.77
C GLN A 111 11.68 -11.37 5.39
N GLN A 112 13.01 -11.48 5.52
CA GLN A 112 13.72 -12.72 5.23
C GLN A 112 13.30 -13.87 6.17
N CYS A 113 13.05 -13.56 7.45
CA CYS A 113 12.51 -14.52 8.40
C CYS A 113 11.11 -15.00 7.98
N VAL A 114 10.24 -14.09 7.54
CA VAL A 114 8.88 -14.44 7.07
C VAL A 114 8.96 -15.36 5.87
N GLU A 115 9.74 -15.02 4.84
CA GLU A 115 9.90 -15.83 3.64
C GLU A 115 10.40 -17.24 3.96
N ARG A 116 11.42 -17.35 4.82
CA ARG A 116 11.99 -18.63 5.25
C ARG A 116 10.97 -19.46 6.01
N SER A 117 10.29 -18.85 6.98
CA SER A 117 9.31 -19.54 7.83
C SER A 117 8.11 -20.03 7.02
N VAL A 118 7.64 -19.23 6.07
CA VAL A 118 6.56 -19.63 5.15
C VAL A 118 7.00 -20.77 4.25
N THR A 119 8.22 -20.72 3.71
CA THR A 119 8.79 -21.82 2.91
C THR A 119 8.88 -23.12 3.70
N GLN A 120 9.10 -23.02 5.02
CA GLN A 120 9.14 -24.15 5.95
C GLN A 120 7.75 -24.60 6.43
N GLY A 121 6.67 -24.01 5.90
CA GLY A 121 5.29 -24.43 6.16
C GLY A 121 4.55 -23.62 7.22
N LEU A 122 5.13 -22.52 7.72
CA LEU A 122 4.42 -21.64 8.66
C LEU A 122 3.39 -20.77 7.91
N ALA A 123 2.21 -20.59 8.49
CA ALA A 123 1.23 -19.66 7.93
C ALA A 123 1.78 -18.22 7.92
N PHE A 124 1.61 -17.49 6.81
CA PHE A 124 2.13 -16.13 6.64
C PHE A 124 1.78 -15.22 7.83
N ARG A 125 0.51 -15.23 8.26
CA ARG A 125 0.02 -14.38 9.37
C ARG A 125 0.70 -14.68 10.70
N ARG A 126 1.12 -15.92 10.93
CA ARG A 126 1.90 -16.32 12.11
C ARG A 126 3.36 -15.92 11.96
N ALA A 127 3.95 -16.23 10.80
CA ALA A 127 5.33 -15.85 10.47
C ALA A 127 5.55 -14.35 10.62
N GLU A 128 4.62 -13.52 10.13
CA GLU A 128 4.69 -12.06 10.21
C GLU A 128 4.82 -11.56 11.65
N VAL A 129 4.06 -12.12 12.58
CA VAL A 129 4.08 -11.71 14.00
C VAL A 129 5.32 -12.23 14.71
N GLU A 130 5.63 -13.51 14.53
CA GLU A 130 6.78 -14.14 15.19
C GLU A 130 8.09 -13.52 14.70
N CYS A 131 8.26 -13.33 13.38
CA CYS A 131 9.44 -12.70 12.83
C CYS A 131 9.55 -11.22 13.17
N TYR A 132 8.43 -10.48 13.25
CA TYR A 132 8.49 -9.10 13.73
C TYR A 132 9.03 -9.01 15.17
N ALA A 133 8.74 -10.00 16.02
CA ALA A 133 9.15 -9.98 17.42
C ALA A 133 10.52 -10.62 17.70
N PHE A 134 10.98 -11.54 16.86
CA PHE A 134 12.10 -12.44 17.20
C PHE A 134 13.19 -12.60 16.12
N ALA A 135 13.12 -11.88 15.00
CA ALA A 135 14.12 -11.98 13.91
C ALA A 135 15.47 -11.27 14.20
#